data_AF-A0A3D0Y0F5-F1
#
_entry.id   AF-A0A3D0Y0F5-F1
#
_cell.length_a   1.000
_cell.length_b   1.000
_cell.length_c   1.000
_cell.angle_alpha   90.00
_cell.angle_beta   90.00
_cell.angle_gamma   90.00
#
_symmetry.space_group_name_H-M   'P 1'
#
loop_
_entity.id
_entity.type
_entity.pdbx_description
1 polymer ?
#
loop_
_entity_poly.entity_id
_entity_poly.type
_entity_poly.pdbx_seq_one_letter_code
_entity_poly.pdbx_strand_id
1 'polypeptide(L)'
;KEGIQMENASDALIMAGQVLIFIIALTVCISSFTTIRVGIDNVIDQSETIKLAKESDLYVNYIQSRDEKSTRIVGAETVVSSLYRSIKENYTLYLILSEPYNTIRSRFDDYNRIDEDSETHNKIVCQEANNQLIIKFTIGAGSNSIPNTLLKIGLYDEIKDRLFHEYLGEYQNNTDVSSENKLTNRIITYVEKKS
;
A
#
# COMPACT_ATOMS: atom_id res chain seq x y z
N LYS A 1 16.85 -6.06 61.82
CA LYS A 1 16.88 -5.12 60.66
C LYS A 1 17.41 -5.77 59.38
N GLU A 2 18.21 -6.85 59.46
CA GLU A 2 18.79 -7.51 58.27
C GLU A 2 17.79 -8.36 57.46
N GLY A 3 16.84 -9.05 58.10
CA GLY A 3 15.84 -9.87 57.40
C GLY A 3 14.92 -9.09 56.44
N ILE A 4 14.56 -7.86 56.79
CA ILE A 4 13.71 -6.97 55.96
C ILE A 4 14.47 -6.43 54.74
N GLN A 5 15.81 -6.26 54.83
CA GLN A 5 16.60 -5.85 53.66
C GLN A 5 16.82 -7.00 52.69
N MET A 6 16.94 -8.23 53.19
CA MET A 6 17.16 -9.43 52.38
C MET A 6 15.91 -9.84 51.60
N GLU A 7 14.73 -9.68 52.20
CA GLU A 7 13.42 -9.88 51.55
C GLU A 7 13.20 -8.87 50.40
N ASN A 8 13.47 -7.58 50.65
CA ASN A 8 13.37 -6.53 49.63
C ASN A 8 14.40 -6.70 48.49
N ALA A 9 15.61 -7.15 48.79
CA ALA A 9 16.63 -7.41 47.77
C ALA A 9 16.29 -8.65 46.91
N SER A 10 15.72 -9.69 47.53
CA SER A 10 15.24 -10.89 46.84
C SER A 10 14.07 -10.57 45.91
N ASP A 11 13.09 -9.79 46.37
CA ASP A 11 11.95 -9.38 45.53
C ASP A 11 12.38 -8.47 44.39
N ALA A 12 13.33 -7.56 44.63
CA ALA A 12 13.93 -6.75 43.57
C ALA A 12 14.65 -7.61 42.52
N LEU A 13 15.34 -8.69 42.94
CA LEU A 13 16.02 -9.62 42.04
C LEU A 13 15.02 -10.42 41.19
N ILE A 14 13.91 -10.86 41.78
CA ILE A 14 12.85 -11.60 41.07
C ILE A 14 12.16 -10.68 40.05
N MET A 15 11.85 -9.44 40.43
CA MET A 15 11.25 -8.45 39.52
C MET A 15 12.22 -8.10 38.38
N ALA A 16 13.51 -7.93 38.67
CA ALA A 16 14.53 -7.70 37.65
C ALA A 16 14.67 -8.88 36.68
N GLY A 17 14.59 -10.13 37.18
CA GLY A 17 14.60 -11.33 36.35
C GLY A 17 13.40 -11.41 35.40
N GLN A 18 12.20 -11.05 35.86
CA GLN A 18 11.00 -11.00 35.03
C GLN A 18 11.11 -9.94 33.93
N VAL A 19 11.62 -8.75 34.27
CA VAL A 19 11.87 -7.67 33.30
C VAL A 19 12.91 -8.10 32.26
N LEU A 20 13.96 -8.82 32.67
CA LEU A 20 14.99 -9.34 31.76
C LEU A 20 14.40 -10.32 30.73
N ILE A 21 13.58 -11.28 31.19
CA ILE A 21 12.91 -12.25 30.30
C ILE A 21 11.97 -11.52 29.33
N PHE A 22 11.24 -10.51 29.81
CA PHE A 22 10.36 -9.69 28.97
C PHE A 22 11.13 -8.91 27.88
N ILE A 23 12.28 -8.31 28.23
CA ILE A 23 13.13 -7.59 27.26
C ILE A 23 13.68 -8.53 26.20
N ILE A 24 14.08 -9.75 26.58
CA ILE A 24 14.55 -10.77 25.63
C ILE A 24 13.42 -11.16 24.67
N ALA A 25 12.21 -11.41 25.19
CA ALA A 25 11.05 -11.71 24.35
C ALA A 25 10.71 -10.56 23.38
N LEU A 26 10.71 -9.32 23.87
CA LEU A 26 10.48 -8.13 23.04
C LEU A 26 11.53 -8.01 21.92
N THR A 27 12.79 -8.27 22.25
CA THR A 27 13.90 -8.24 21.28
C THR A 27 13.69 -9.26 20.17
N VAL A 28 13.28 -10.48 20.51
CA VAL A 28 12.97 -11.52 19.52
C VAL A 28 11.79 -11.11 18.65
N CYS A 29 10.71 -10.57 19.23
CA CYS A 29 9.56 -10.08 18.46
C CYS A 29 9.96 -8.97 17.47
N ILE A 30 10.73 -7.97 17.91
CA ILE A 30 11.19 -6.87 17.04
C ILE A 30 12.09 -7.40 15.92
N SER A 31 12.99 -8.34 16.24
CA SER A 31 13.87 -8.99 15.25
C SER A 31 13.06 -9.74 14.20
N SER A 32 12.06 -10.54 14.60
CA SER A 32 11.18 -11.26 13.67
C SER A 32 10.44 -10.33 12.70
N PHE A 33 9.90 -9.20 13.18
CA PHE A 33 9.28 -8.21 12.30
C PHE A 33 10.26 -7.55 11.33
N THR A 34 11.50 -7.34 11.76
CA THR A 34 12.57 -6.77 10.91
C THR A 34 12.99 -7.75 9.81
N THR A 35 13.18 -9.03 10.14
CA THR A 35 13.51 -10.08 9.17
C THR A 35 12.38 -10.29 8.16
N ILE A 36 11.12 -10.26 8.60
CA ILE A 36 9.96 -10.35 7.69
C ILE A 36 9.96 -9.20 6.69
N ARG A 37 10.28 -7.98 7.13
CA ARG A 37 10.36 -6.81 6.24
C ARG A 37 11.46 -6.97 5.17
N VAL A 38 12.67 -7.39 5.56
CA VAL A 38 13.78 -7.63 4.62
C VAL A 38 13.49 -8.80 3.67
N GLY A 39 12.74 -9.81 4.11
CA GLY A 39 12.29 -10.91 3.27
C GLY A 39 11.29 -10.47 2.20
N ILE A 40 10.39 -9.53 2.53
CA ILE A 40 9.46 -8.92 1.57
C ILE A 40 10.24 -8.11 0.52
N ASP A 41 11.24 -7.33 0.93
CA ASP A 41 12.04 -6.50 0.02
C ASP A 41 12.78 -7.33 -1.05
N ASN A 42 13.13 -8.60 -0.77
CA ASN A 42 13.80 -9.49 -1.74
C ASN A 42 12.86 -10.19 -2.72
N VAL A 43 11.56 -10.31 -2.41
CA VAL A 43 10.56 -10.95 -3.30
C VAL A 43 10.13 -9.99 -4.41
N ILE A 44 10.19 -8.69 -4.15
CA ILE A 44 9.86 -7.61 -5.09
C ILE A 44 10.78 -7.65 -6.34
N ASP A 45 12.05 -8.01 -6.17
CA ASP A 45 13.06 -7.91 -7.24
C ASP A 45 13.00 -9.02 -8.30
N GLN A 46 12.27 -10.13 -8.06
CA GLN A 46 12.44 -11.36 -8.88
C GLN A 46 11.24 -11.77 -9.76
N SER A 47 10.06 -11.14 -9.65
CA SER A 47 8.87 -11.67 -10.35
C SER A 47 7.93 -10.62 -10.94
N GLU A 48 8.23 -9.35 -10.76
CA GLU A 48 7.36 -8.24 -11.13
C GLU A 48 7.54 -7.86 -12.59
N THR A 49 6.45 -7.92 -13.36
CA THR A 49 6.42 -7.43 -14.74
C THR A 49 5.60 -6.14 -14.80
N ILE A 50 6.13 -5.12 -15.46
CA ILE A 50 5.41 -3.87 -15.73
C ILE A 50 4.43 -4.14 -16.87
N LYS A 51 3.13 -4.06 -16.59
CA LYS A 51 2.07 -4.09 -17.61
C LYS A 51 1.71 -2.66 -18.01
N LEU A 52 1.60 -2.46 -19.32
CA LEU A 52 1.17 -1.20 -19.92
C LEU A 52 -0.33 -1.32 -20.24
N ALA A 53 -1.18 -0.56 -19.55
CA ALA A 53 -2.52 -0.28 -20.07
C ALA A 53 -2.40 0.88 -21.05
N LYS A 54 -2.85 0.66 -22.30
CA LYS A 54 -2.92 1.68 -23.33
C LYS A 54 -4.38 1.79 -23.78
N GLU A 55 -5.03 2.87 -23.40
CA GLU A 55 -6.24 3.33 -24.07
C GLU A 55 -6.27 4.85 -24.06
N SER A 56 -6.33 5.43 -25.26
CA SER A 56 -6.36 6.86 -25.57
C SER A 56 -5.29 7.72 -24.87
N ASP A 57 -4.11 7.84 -25.51
CA ASP A 57 -2.98 8.75 -25.20
C ASP A 57 -2.38 8.76 -23.79
N LEU A 58 -2.94 8.03 -22.82
CA LEU A 58 -2.34 7.81 -21.50
C LEU A 58 -1.79 6.39 -21.39
N TYR A 59 -0.47 6.27 -21.32
CA TYR A 59 0.22 5.05 -20.92
C TYR A 59 0.17 4.93 -19.40
N VAL A 60 -0.51 3.91 -18.89
CA VAL A 60 -0.55 3.61 -17.46
C VAL A 60 0.28 2.36 -17.20
N ASN A 61 1.45 2.56 -16.58
CA ASN A 61 2.36 1.48 -16.19
C ASN A 61 2.01 1.04 -14.76
N TYR A 62 1.59 -0.22 -14.60
CA TYR A 62 1.36 -0.83 -13.30
C TYR A 62 2.18 -2.10 -13.15
N ILE A 63 2.41 -2.47 -11.89
CA ILE A 63 3.23 -3.63 -11.53
C ILE A 63 2.31 -4.80 -11.22
N GLN A 64 2.55 -5.94 -11.86
CA GLN A 64 1.90 -7.21 -11.53
C GLN A 64 2.94 -8.34 -11.61
N SER A 65 3.01 -9.19 -10.58
CA SER A 65 3.82 -10.41 -10.66
C SER A 65 3.19 -11.43 -11.62
N ARG A 66 4.05 -12.17 -12.31
CA ARG A 66 3.65 -13.36 -13.08
C ARG A 66 3.21 -14.52 -12.17
N ASP A 67 3.66 -14.54 -10.92
CA ASP A 67 3.36 -15.60 -9.97
C ASP A 67 2.44 -15.12 -8.84
N GLU A 68 1.18 -15.52 -8.91
CA GLU A 68 0.16 -15.22 -7.88
C GLU A 68 0.53 -15.84 -6.51
N LYS A 69 1.39 -16.87 -6.47
CA LYS A 69 1.72 -17.63 -5.26
C LYS A 69 2.69 -16.91 -4.31
N SER A 70 3.41 -15.88 -4.76
CA SER A 70 4.41 -15.16 -3.95
C SER A 70 3.91 -13.81 -3.44
N THR A 71 2.62 -13.53 -3.59
CA THR A 71 2.05 -12.20 -3.36
C THR A 71 1.20 -12.18 -2.10
N ARG A 72 1.30 -11.09 -1.34
CA ARG A 72 0.52 -10.92 -0.11
C ARG A 72 -0.95 -10.72 -0.45
N ILE A 73 -1.83 -11.51 0.14
CA ILE A 73 -3.29 -11.35 0.00
C ILE A 73 -3.78 -10.43 1.11
N VAL A 74 -4.56 -9.42 0.74
CA VAL A 74 -5.06 -8.38 1.66
C VAL A 74 -6.54 -8.11 1.44
N GLY A 75 -7.23 -7.60 2.46
CA GLY A 75 -8.60 -7.11 2.37
C GLY A 75 -8.68 -5.62 2.04
N ALA A 76 -9.91 -5.13 1.88
CA ALA A 76 -10.22 -3.73 1.61
C ALA A 76 -9.65 -2.75 2.64
N GLU A 77 -9.55 -3.15 3.90
CA GLU A 77 -8.98 -2.33 4.98
C GLU A 77 -7.53 -1.94 4.70
N THR A 78 -6.77 -2.84 4.07
CA THR A 78 -5.39 -2.56 3.68
C THR A 78 -5.35 -1.58 2.51
N VAL A 79 -6.22 -1.76 1.51
CA VAL A 79 -6.32 -0.83 0.36
C VAL A 79 -6.65 0.58 0.83
N VAL A 80 -7.62 0.72 1.74
CA VAL A 80 -8.01 2.01 2.32
C VAL A 80 -6.87 2.61 3.14
N SER A 81 -6.22 1.83 4.00
CA SER A 81 -5.06 2.30 4.78
C SER A 81 -3.95 2.82 3.86
N SER A 82 -3.70 2.13 2.74
CA SER A 82 -2.75 2.58 1.72
C SER A 82 -3.23 3.81 0.97
N LEU A 83 -4.52 4.03 0.74
CA LEU A 83 -5.00 5.29 0.18
C LEU A 83 -4.80 6.48 1.13
N TYR A 84 -4.92 6.28 2.44
CA TYR A 84 -4.64 7.33 3.42
C TYR A 84 -3.16 7.65 3.53
N ARG A 85 -2.31 6.62 3.46
CA ARG A 85 -0.87 6.79 3.62
C ARG A 85 -0.22 7.40 2.35
N SER A 86 -0.83 7.30 1.15
CA SER A 86 -0.31 7.92 -0.08
C SER A 86 -0.29 9.43 -0.01
N ILE A 87 -1.24 10.02 0.72
CA ILE A 87 -1.33 11.46 0.95
C ILE A 87 -0.06 12.01 1.61
N LYS A 88 0.53 11.24 2.52
CA LYS A 88 1.71 11.64 3.28
C LYS A 88 3.00 11.26 2.58
N GLU A 89 3.02 10.10 1.94
CA GLU A 89 4.25 9.49 1.42
C GLU A 89 4.40 9.60 -0.10
N ASN A 90 3.48 10.31 -0.77
CA ASN A 90 3.51 10.62 -2.20
C ASN A 90 3.74 9.39 -3.11
N TYR A 91 3.04 8.29 -2.82
CA TYR A 91 3.03 7.12 -3.70
C TYR A 91 1.79 7.07 -4.58
N THR A 92 1.95 6.46 -5.75
CA THR A 92 0.86 6.16 -6.67
C THR A 92 0.24 4.82 -6.31
N LEU A 93 -1.08 4.76 -6.23
CA LEU A 93 -1.81 3.52 -5.95
C LEU A 93 -2.62 3.10 -7.18
N TYR A 94 -2.56 1.81 -7.50
CA TYR A 94 -3.39 1.19 -8.52
C TYR A 94 -4.34 0.19 -7.87
N LEU A 95 -5.62 0.25 -8.26
CA LEU A 95 -6.63 -0.73 -7.89
C LEU A 95 -7.20 -1.34 -9.17
N ILE A 96 -7.08 -2.65 -9.31
CA ILE A 96 -7.54 -3.39 -10.49
C ILE A 96 -8.69 -4.30 -10.06
N LEU A 97 -9.88 -4.00 -10.57
CA LEU A 97 -11.11 -4.74 -10.32
C LEU A 97 -11.46 -5.60 -11.53
N SER A 98 -11.84 -6.83 -11.27
CA SER A 98 -12.47 -7.73 -12.23
C SER A 98 -13.98 -7.46 -12.29
N GLU A 99 -14.58 -7.74 -13.45
CA GLU A 99 -16.03 -7.60 -13.64
C GLU A 99 -16.84 -8.36 -12.57
N PRO A 100 -18.02 -7.83 -12.15
CA PRO A 100 -18.65 -6.60 -12.62
C PRO A 100 -18.11 -5.31 -11.94
N TYR A 101 -17.78 -4.28 -12.73
CA TYR A 101 -17.30 -2.97 -12.21
C TYR A 101 -18.02 -1.72 -12.75
N ASN A 102 -19.07 -1.89 -13.57
CA ASN A 102 -19.74 -0.76 -14.22
C ASN A 102 -20.36 0.25 -13.23
N THR A 103 -20.88 -0.22 -12.08
CA THR A 103 -21.43 0.63 -11.03
C THR A 103 -20.37 1.57 -10.48
N ILE A 104 -19.21 1.04 -10.09
CA ILE A 104 -18.13 1.84 -9.53
C ILE A 104 -17.50 2.77 -10.57
N ARG A 105 -17.36 2.31 -11.82
CA ARG A 105 -16.89 3.14 -12.94
C ARG A 105 -17.74 4.39 -13.10
N SER A 106 -19.07 4.25 -13.16
CA SER A 106 -19.97 5.41 -13.33
C SER A 106 -19.81 6.46 -12.22
N ARG A 107 -19.59 6.01 -10.98
CA ARG A 107 -19.37 6.89 -9.82
C ARG A 107 -18.04 7.62 -9.90
N PHE A 108 -17.02 7.01 -10.50
CA PHE A 108 -15.73 7.66 -10.76
C PHE A 108 -15.76 8.60 -11.96
N ASP A 109 -16.51 8.27 -13.02
CA ASP A 109 -16.67 9.16 -14.18
C ASP A 109 -17.37 10.48 -13.81
N ASP A 110 -18.35 10.41 -12.91
CA ASP A 110 -18.99 11.60 -12.33
C ASP A 110 -18.01 12.42 -11.47
N TYR A 111 -17.05 11.76 -10.81
CA TYR A 111 -16.08 12.40 -9.93
C TYR A 111 -14.84 12.96 -10.67
N ASN A 112 -14.37 12.30 -11.73
CA ASN A 112 -13.24 12.77 -12.55
C ASN A 112 -13.50 14.14 -13.19
N ARG A 113 -14.75 14.63 -13.17
CA ARG A 113 -15.15 15.98 -13.59
C ARG A 113 -14.96 17.05 -12.49
N ILE A 114 -14.57 16.66 -11.27
CA ILE A 114 -14.57 17.51 -10.07
C ILE A 114 -13.15 17.86 -9.57
N ASP A 115 -12.12 17.06 -9.84
CA ASP A 115 -10.74 17.28 -9.33
C ASP A 115 -9.69 17.26 -10.45
N GLU A 116 -9.82 18.15 -11.44
CA GLU A 116 -8.63 18.59 -12.19
C GLU A 116 -8.11 19.87 -11.53
N ASP A 117 -7.70 19.74 -10.26
CA ASP A 117 -7.05 20.84 -9.55
C ASP A 117 -5.55 20.83 -9.90
N SER A 118 -5.21 21.67 -10.88
CA SER A 118 -3.89 21.76 -11.49
C SER A 118 -2.76 22.16 -10.52
N GLU A 119 -3.09 22.64 -9.32
CA GLU A 119 -2.11 23.05 -8.31
C GLU A 119 -1.73 21.93 -7.32
N THR A 120 -2.64 20.98 -7.02
CA THR A 120 -2.45 19.97 -5.95
C THR A 120 -1.95 18.60 -6.44
N HIS A 121 -1.75 18.41 -7.75
CA HIS A 121 -1.28 17.15 -8.36
C HIS A 121 -2.17 15.91 -8.08
N ASN A 122 -3.39 16.14 -7.58
CA ASN A 122 -4.34 15.08 -7.31
C ASN A 122 -5.01 14.65 -8.60
N LYS A 123 -4.92 13.36 -8.93
CA LYS A 123 -5.55 12.81 -10.11
C LYS A 123 -6.05 11.41 -9.84
N ILE A 124 -7.33 11.20 -10.06
CA ILE A 124 -7.93 9.87 -10.18
C ILE A 124 -8.11 9.60 -11.66
N VAL A 125 -7.67 8.44 -12.13
CA VAL A 125 -7.85 8.03 -13.53
C VAL A 125 -8.45 6.64 -13.54
N CYS A 126 -9.59 6.49 -14.21
CA CYS A 126 -10.24 5.20 -14.41
C CYS A 126 -10.09 4.80 -15.88
N GLN A 127 -9.64 3.56 -16.11
CA GLN A 127 -9.45 3.00 -17.43
C GLN A 127 -9.96 1.57 -17.46
N GLU A 128 -10.45 1.14 -18.62
CA GLU A 128 -10.88 -0.23 -18.84
C GLU A 128 -9.86 -0.92 -19.75
N ALA A 129 -9.41 -2.10 -19.36
CA ALA A 129 -8.56 -2.91 -20.22
C ALA A 129 -8.77 -4.39 -19.91
N ASN A 130 -8.90 -5.22 -20.95
CA ASN A 130 -9.01 -6.68 -20.81
C ASN A 130 -10.10 -7.15 -19.81
N ASN A 131 -11.29 -6.52 -19.82
CA ASN A 131 -12.37 -6.79 -18.85
C ASN A 131 -11.95 -6.56 -17.39
N GLN A 132 -11.12 -5.55 -17.16
CA GLN A 132 -10.72 -5.09 -15.84
C GLN A 132 -10.84 -3.56 -15.78
N LEU A 133 -11.31 -3.06 -14.64
CA LEU A 133 -11.26 -1.64 -14.33
C LEU A 133 -9.98 -1.34 -13.58
N ILE A 134 -9.16 -0.46 -14.13
CA ILE A 134 -7.91 0.02 -13.57
C ILE A 134 -8.18 1.43 -13.04
N ILE A 135 -8.03 1.60 -11.74
CA ILE A 135 -8.16 2.89 -11.07
C ILE A 135 -6.78 3.30 -10.56
N LYS A 136 -6.26 4.42 -11.09
CA LYS A 136 -5.02 5.05 -10.65
C LYS A 136 -5.35 6.20 -9.72
N PHE A 137 -4.75 6.19 -8.54
CA PHE A 137 -4.78 7.29 -7.59
C PHE A 137 -3.38 7.92 -7.53
N THR A 138 -3.27 9.15 -7.99
CA THR A 138 -2.11 10.01 -7.79
C THR A 138 -2.49 11.08 -6.78
N ILE A 139 -1.82 11.11 -5.65
CA ILE A 139 -2.11 12.03 -4.55
C ILE A 139 -0.88 12.89 -4.29
N GLY A 140 -0.99 14.19 -4.54
CA GLY A 140 0.06 15.15 -4.22
C GLY A 140 0.16 15.39 -2.71
N ALA A 141 1.39 15.60 -2.23
CA ALA A 141 1.68 15.87 -0.83
C ALA A 141 0.92 17.12 -0.34
N GLY A 142 0.22 16.98 0.79
CA GLY A 142 -0.49 18.09 1.45
C GLY A 142 -1.96 18.25 1.10
N SER A 143 -2.53 17.35 0.29
CA SER A 143 -3.93 17.39 -0.09
C SER A 143 -4.81 16.48 0.79
N ASN A 144 -5.74 17.06 1.56
CA ASN A 144 -6.66 16.30 2.41
C ASN A 144 -7.96 15.89 1.69
N SER A 145 -8.08 16.13 0.38
CA SER A 145 -9.35 15.99 -0.35
C SER A 145 -9.71 14.54 -0.70
N ILE A 146 -8.73 13.71 -1.06
CA ILE A 146 -8.99 12.39 -1.66
C ILE A 146 -9.65 11.37 -0.72
N PRO A 147 -9.35 11.26 0.59
CA PRO A 147 -10.08 10.32 1.44
C PRO A 147 -11.57 10.57 1.54
N ASN A 148 -11.95 11.85 1.64
CA ASN A 148 -13.35 12.25 1.70
C ASN A 148 -14.05 11.96 0.38
N THR A 149 -13.34 12.11 -0.74
CA THR A 149 -13.76 11.70 -2.07
C THR A 149 -14.02 10.21 -2.18
N LEU A 150 -13.09 9.37 -1.72
CA LEU A 150 -13.20 7.92 -1.79
C LEU A 150 -14.37 7.40 -0.95
N LEU A 151 -14.60 8.03 0.22
CA LEU A 151 -15.77 7.78 1.06
C LEU A 151 -17.08 8.20 0.35
N LYS A 152 -17.11 9.35 -0.32
CA LYS A 152 -18.29 9.81 -1.10
C LYS A 152 -18.58 8.92 -2.31
N ILE A 153 -17.55 8.45 -3.00
CA ILE A 153 -17.65 7.50 -4.11
C ILE A 153 -18.02 6.10 -3.59
N GLY A 154 -18.09 5.87 -2.28
CA GLY A 154 -18.42 4.59 -1.64
C GLY A 154 -17.62 3.42 -2.22
N LEU A 155 -16.34 3.70 -2.50
CA LEU A 155 -15.38 2.71 -2.98
C LEU A 155 -15.29 1.55 -1.99
N TYR A 156 -15.25 1.84 -0.69
CA TYR A 156 -15.15 0.83 0.36
C TYR A 156 -16.27 -0.19 0.29
N ASP A 157 -17.52 0.24 0.13
CA ASP A 157 -18.67 -0.67 0.06
C ASP A 157 -18.59 -1.64 -1.12
N GLU A 158 -17.95 -1.23 -2.22
CA GLU A 158 -17.76 -2.06 -3.41
C GLU A 158 -16.63 -3.09 -3.25
N ILE A 159 -15.61 -2.76 -2.45
CA ILE A 159 -14.42 -3.59 -2.29
C ILE A 159 -14.38 -4.37 -0.98
N LYS A 160 -15.24 -4.08 0.00
CA LYS A 160 -15.17 -4.60 1.37
C LYS A 160 -15.10 -6.13 1.47
N ASP A 161 -15.79 -6.82 0.57
CA ASP A 161 -15.87 -8.29 0.55
C ASP A 161 -14.89 -8.92 -0.46
N ARG A 162 -14.05 -8.10 -1.11
CA ARG A 162 -13.05 -8.53 -2.11
C ARG A 162 -11.68 -8.69 -1.45
N LEU A 163 -10.91 -9.63 -1.99
CA LEU A 163 -9.51 -9.85 -1.62
C LEU A 163 -8.60 -9.41 -2.76
N PHE A 164 -7.40 -8.94 -2.42
CA PHE A 164 -6.46 -8.36 -3.37
C PHE A 164 -5.08 -8.97 -3.21
N HIS A 165 -4.41 -9.22 -4.32
CA HIS A 165 -2.96 -9.42 -4.37
C HIS A 165 -2.29 -8.04 -4.31
N GLU A 166 -1.43 -7.83 -3.32
CA GLU A 166 -0.64 -6.62 -3.13
C GLU A 166 0.74 -6.76 -3.79
N TYR A 167 1.10 -5.77 -4.61
CA TYR A 167 2.40 -5.63 -5.25
C TYR A 167 2.99 -4.28 -4.88
N LEU A 168 4.28 -4.27 -4.56
CA LEU A 168 5.01 -3.07 -4.16
C LEU A 168 6.16 -2.91 -5.14
N GLY A 169 6.33 -1.72 -5.71
CA GLY A 169 7.52 -1.49 -6.50
C GLY A 169 7.83 -0.02 -6.70
N GLU A 170 8.88 0.23 -7.46
CA GLU A 170 9.36 1.57 -7.76
C GLU A 170 9.55 1.70 -9.26
N TYR A 171 9.16 2.84 -9.83
CA TYR A 171 9.45 3.16 -11.22
C TYR A 171 10.09 4.54 -11.34
N GLN A 172 11.00 4.64 -12.31
CA GLN A 172 11.75 5.86 -12.56
C GLN A 172 11.16 6.56 -13.79
N ASN A 173 10.75 7.81 -13.63
CA ASN A 173 10.38 8.65 -14.78
C ASN A 173 11.69 9.14 -15.42
N ASN A 174 11.92 8.74 -16.68
CA ASN A 174 13.08 9.05 -17.53
C ASN A 174 14.40 8.30 -17.23
N THR A 175 14.82 7.51 -18.21
CA THR A 175 16.14 6.88 -18.30
C THR A 175 17.26 7.83 -18.75
N ASP A 176 16.93 9.07 -19.14
CA ASP A 176 17.87 10.03 -19.78
C ASP A 176 18.43 11.12 -18.82
N VAL A 177 18.24 10.99 -17.51
CA VAL A 177 18.81 11.93 -16.51
C VAL A 177 19.90 11.28 -15.66
N SER A 178 20.86 12.09 -15.18
CA SER A 178 21.93 11.63 -14.28
C SER A 178 21.33 10.96 -13.04
N SER A 179 22.03 9.96 -12.49
CA SER A 179 21.55 9.17 -11.34
C SER A 179 21.10 10.01 -10.14
N GLU A 180 21.66 11.21 -10.00
CA GLU A 180 21.39 12.17 -8.93
C GLU A 180 20.03 12.90 -9.09
N ASN A 181 19.50 12.99 -10.31
CA ASN A 181 18.25 13.70 -10.63
C ASN A 181 17.09 12.76 -11.00
N LYS A 182 17.25 11.45 -10.78
CA LYS A 182 16.22 10.45 -11.06
C LYS A 182 15.07 10.57 -10.05
N LEU A 183 13.88 10.88 -10.54
CA LEU A 183 12.66 10.87 -9.75
C LEU A 183 12.13 9.43 -9.65
N THR A 184 12.44 8.77 -8.54
CA THR A 184 11.90 7.45 -8.20
C THR A 184 10.51 7.61 -7.59
N ASN A 185 9.51 7.00 -8.20
CA ASN A 185 8.13 7.00 -7.71
C ASN A 185 7.79 5.62 -7.15
N ARG A 186 7.28 5.59 -5.92
CA ARG A 186 6.77 4.37 -5.30
C ARG A 186 5.38 4.06 -5.81
N ILE A 187 5.15 2.79 -6.13
CA ILE A 187 3.88 2.25 -6.57
C ILE A 187 3.42 1.16 -5.61
N ILE A 188 2.12 1.17 -5.33
CA ILE A 188 1.41 0.03 -4.76
C ILE A 188 0.32 -0.39 -5.75
N THR A 189 0.29 -1.66 -6.15
CA THR A 189 -0.78 -2.22 -6.99
C THR A 189 -1.59 -3.24 -6.18
N TYR A 190 -2.91 -3.09 -6.21
CA TYR A 190 -3.86 -4.07 -5.71
C TYR A 190 -4.61 -4.69 -6.88
N VAL A 191 -4.47 -6.00 -7.06
CA VAL A 191 -5.20 -6.74 -8.10
C VAL A 191 -6.22 -7.64 -7.45
N GLU A 192 -7.49 -7.51 -7.80
CA GLU A 192 -8.55 -8.36 -7.27
C GLU A 192 -8.23 -9.83 -7.51
N LYS A 193 -8.22 -10.60 -6.41
CA LYS A 193 -8.12 -12.04 -6.43
C LYS A 193 -9.44 -12.59 -6.93
N LYS A 194 -9.42 -13.22 -8.11
CA LYS A 194 -10.59 -13.95 -8.62
C LYS A 194 -10.92 -15.09 -7.67
N SER A 195 -12.17 -15.15 -7.25
CA SER A 195 -12.68 -16.19 -6.36
C SER A 195 -12.87 -17.52 -7.08
#